data_AF-A0A9P4HE92-F1
#
_entry.id   AF-A0A9P4HE92-F1
#
_cell.length_a   1.000
_cell.length_b   1.000
_cell.length_c   1.000
_cell.angle_alpha   90.00
_cell.angle_beta   90.00
_cell.angle_gamma   90.00
#
_symmetry.space_group_name_H-M   'P 1'
#
loop_
_entity.id
_entity.type
_entity.pdbx_description
1 polymer ?
#
loop_
_entity_poly.entity_id
_entity_poly.type
_entity_poly.pdbx_seq_one_letter_code
_entity_poly.pdbx_strand_id
1 'polypeptide(L)'
;MQFLPPIAANHHASPPEQDVTPARQTKYEPFQYRFADSVQARDYRRVKTRFDRLPYYNPSTDATIVDVENNRQRHVERIYNAMTSGESAKDNRGSIATKRWVLDAHYPPDLVEAYAHKVFECLLQQAKEGFRGWVHNDYVADERKGEDIDKDVDCAGRLDNIVQALEHEKTICEDVMNSACQIRMFVNAPRAYANRKHQNRVGNSKRGR
;
A
#
# COMPACT_ATOMS: atom_id res chain seq x y z
N MET A 1 3.83 48.22 -82.90
CA MET A 1 4.07 48.61 -81.50
C MET A 1 3.85 47.38 -80.64
N GLN A 2 4.85 47.04 -79.84
CA GLN A 2 4.92 45.87 -78.97
C GLN A 2 3.86 45.91 -77.87
N PHE A 3 3.19 44.79 -77.61
CA PHE A 3 2.58 44.50 -76.31
C PHE A 3 2.91 43.05 -75.95
N LEU A 4 3.73 42.89 -74.91
CA LEU A 4 4.06 41.63 -74.26
C LEU A 4 2.86 41.14 -73.44
N PRO A 5 2.59 39.82 -73.37
CA PRO A 5 1.65 39.27 -72.40
C PRO A 5 2.32 39.15 -71.00
N PRO A 6 1.53 39.11 -69.90
CA PRO A 6 2.08 38.98 -68.56
C PRO A 6 2.50 37.54 -68.25
N ILE A 7 3.56 37.44 -67.46
CA ILE A 7 4.17 36.21 -66.93
C ILE A 7 3.19 35.55 -65.95
N ALA A 8 2.88 34.27 -66.17
CA ALA A 8 2.13 33.46 -65.24
C ALA A 8 2.96 33.23 -63.96
N ALA A 9 2.42 33.63 -62.80
CA ALA A 9 2.98 33.28 -61.51
C ALA A 9 2.70 31.79 -61.22
N ASN A 10 3.74 30.96 -61.34
CA ASN A 10 3.71 29.59 -60.81
C ASN A 10 3.66 29.66 -59.28
N HIS A 11 2.47 29.53 -58.71
CA HIS A 11 2.32 29.15 -57.31
C HIS A 11 2.72 27.68 -57.18
N HIS A 12 3.98 27.44 -56.79
CA HIS A 12 4.38 26.15 -56.23
C HIS A 12 3.55 25.91 -54.96
N ALA A 13 2.53 25.07 -55.08
CA ALA A 13 1.89 24.45 -53.92
C ALA A 13 2.92 23.51 -53.28
N SER A 14 3.48 23.93 -52.15
CA SER A 14 4.22 23.03 -51.27
C SER A 14 3.28 21.87 -50.87
N PRO A 15 3.75 20.61 -50.89
CA PRO A 15 2.95 19.49 -50.41
C PRO A 15 2.62 19.70 -48.92
N PRO A 16 1.47 19.23 -48.44
CA PRO A 16 1.11 19.35 -47.03
C PRO A 16 2.21 18.70 -46.20
N GLU A 17 2.79 19.48 -45.29
CA GLU A 17 3.68 18.98 -44.25
C GLU A 17 2.99 17.79 -43.59
N GLN A 18 3.59 16.61 -43.77
CA GLN A 18 3.16 15.42 -43.06
C GLN A 18 3.30 15.76 -41.57
N ASP A 19 2.17 15.77 -40.88
CA ASP A 19 2.09 15.92 -39.43
C ASP A 19 2.70 14.65 -38.82
N VAL A 20 4.04 14.59 -38.79
CA VAL A 20 4.80 13.50 -38.19
C VAL A 20 4.67 13.66 -36.69
N THR A 21 3.53 13.20 -36.15
CA THR A 21 3.39 13.02 -34.70
C THR A 21 4.62 12.23 -34.20
N PRO A 22 5.42 12.78 -33.27
CA PRO A 22 6.64 12.13 -32.85
C PRO A 22 6.30 10.76 -32.27
N ALA A 23 6.97 9.72 -32.78
CA ALA A 23 6.79 8.36 -32.31
C ALA A 23 6.95 8.33 -30.78
N ARG A 24 5.90 7.88 -30.08
CA ARG A 24 5.87 7.83 -28.63
C ARG A 24 6.98 6.88 -28.15
N GLN A 25 8.09 7.43 -27.64
CA GLN A 25 9.20 6.62 -27.13
C GLN A 25 8.77 5.92 -25.84
N THR A 26 8.40 4.65 -25.95
CA THR A 26 7.99 3.83 -24.82
C THR A 26 8.58 2.43 -24.96
N LYS A 27 8.98 1.83 -23.83
CA LYS A 27 9.38 0.42 -23.76
C LYS A 27 8.19 -0.54 -23.65
N TYR A 28 6.97 0.00 -23.50
CA TYR A 28 5.76 -0.78 -23.42
C TYR A 28 5.27 -1.14 -24.82
N GLU A 29 4.87 -2.39 -25.00
CA GLU A 29 4.12 -2.84 -26.18
C GLU A 29 2.85 -1.99 -26.37
N PRO A 30 2.38 -1.84 -27.63
CA PRO A 30 1.08 -1.23 -27.90
C PRO A 30 -0.06 -1.91 -27.10
N PHE A 31 -1.12 -1.17 -26.82
CA PHE A 31 -2.28 -1.70 -26.09
C PHE A 31 -2.95 -2.85 -26.85
N GLN A 32 -3.08 -4.04 -26.23
CA GLN A 32 -3.51 -5.27 -26.91
C GLN A 32 -4.88 -5.81 -26.47
N TYR A 33 -5.72 -5.07 -25.74
CA TYR A 33 -7.01 -5.56 -25.23
C TYR A 33 -6.91 -6.91 -24.48
N ARG A 34 -5.91 -7.05 -23.61
CA ARG A 34 -5.58 -8.33 -22.94
C ARG A 34 -6.66 -8.87 -21.99
N PHE A 35 -7.65 -8.05 -21.64
CA PHE A 35 -8.71 -8.42 -20.69
C PHE A 35 -10.07 -8.09 -21.30
N ALA A 36 -11.01 -9.03 -21.19
CA ALA A 36 -12.38 -8.89 -21.68
C ALA A 36 -13.20 -7.92 -20.80
N ASP A 37 -12.92 -7.90 -19.50
CA ASP A 37 -13.63 -7.05 -18.54
C ASP A 37 -12.75 -6.65 -17.34
N SER A 38 -13.34 -5.84 -16.46
CA SER A 38 -12.68 -5.33 -15.25
C SER A 38 -12.45 -6.41 -14.18
N VAL A 39 -13.23 -7.49 -14.19
CA VAL A 39 -13.09 -8.63 -13.26
C VAL A 39 -11.83 -9.41 -13.58
N GLN A 40 -11.65 -9.77 -14.85
CA GLN A 40 -10.45 -10.46 -15.34
C GLN A 40 -9.19 -9.62 -15.10
N ALA A 41 -9.24 -8.31 -15.40
CA ALA A 41 -8.12 -7.41 -15.15
C ALA A 41 -7.78 -7.30 -13.65
N ARG A 42 -8.80 -7.23 -12.78
CA ARG A 42 -8.63 -7.21 -11.32
C ARG A 42 -7.96 -8.48 -10.83
N ASP A 43 -8.43 -9.64 -11.28
CA ASP A 43 -7.95 -10.94 -10.81
C ASP A 43 -6.53 -11.21 -11.30
N TYR A 44 -6.25 -10.87 -12.57
CA TYR A 44 -4.88 -10.88 -13.10
C TYR A 44 -3.94 -10.01 -12.27
N ARG A 45 -4.33 -8.76 -11.96
CA ARG A 45 -3.54 -7.87 -11.09
C ARG A 45 -3.31 -8.50 -9.73
N ARG A 46 -4.32 -9.11 -9.10
CA ARG A 46 -4.20 -9.72 -7.76
C ARG A 46 -3.20 -10.86 -7.76
N VAL A 47 -3.25 -11.73 -8.77
CA VAL A 47 -2.33 -12.87 -8.91
C VAL A 47 -0.92 -12.41 -9.24
N LYS A 48 -0.75 -11.57 -10.27
CA LYS A 48 0.58 -11.15 -10.75
C LYS A 48 1.34 -10.27 -9.78
N THR A 49 0.64 -9.54 -8.91
CA THR A 49 1.31 -8.75 -7.86
C THR A 49 1.69 -9.57 -6.62
N ARG A 50 1.42 -10.88 -6.58
CA ARG A 50 2.04 -11.77 -5.58
C ARG A 50 3.49 -12.09 -5.92
N PHE A 51 3.88 -12.04 -7.19
CA PHE A 51 5.24 -12.42 -7.64
C PHE A 51 5.68 -13.78 -7.07
N ASP A 52 4.76 -14.75 -7.07
CA ASP A 52 4.95 -16.10 -6.51
C ASP A 52 5.39 -16.14 -5.03
N ARG A 53 5.14 -15.05 -4.29
CA ARG A 53 5.40 -14.96 -2.86
C ARG A 53 4.37 -15.78 -2.08
N LEU A 54 4.86 -16.83 -1.42
CA LEU A 54 4.09 -17.63 -0.48
C LEU A 54 4.18 -17.05 0.94
N PRO A 55 3.21 -17.36 1.82
CA PRO A 55 3.35 -17.17 3.26
C PRO A 55 4.66 -17.78 3.76
N TYR A 56 5.34 -17.09 4.68
CA TYR A 56 6.54 -17.63 5.33
C TYR A 56 6.18 -18.80 6.27
N TYR A 57 5.13 -18.63 7.05
CA TYR A 57 4.55 -19.70 7.84
C TYR A 57 3.55 -20.49 6.99
N ASN A 58 3.67 -21.83 6.96
CA ASN A 58 2.84 -22.66 6.09
C ASN A 58 1.36 -22.63 6.54
N PRO A 59 0.42 -22.19 5.68
CA PRO A 59 -0.99 -22.07 6.04
C PRO A 59 -1.65 -23.39 6.41
N SER A 60 -1.16 -24.52 5.89
CA SER A 60 -1.75 -25.84 6.19
C SER A 60 -1.40 -26.36 7.57
N THR A 61 -0.36 -25.80 8.20
CA THR A 61 0.07 -26.16 9.56
C THR A 61 -0.24 -25.07 10.59
N ASP A 62 -0.71 -23.90 10.15
CA ASP A 62 -1.11 -22.80 11.03
C ASP A 62 -2.56 -22.98 11.50
N ALA A 63 -2.74 -23.69 12.61
CA ALA A 63 -4.06 -23.86 13.24
C ALA A 63 -4.66 -22.51 13.68
N THR A 64 -3.82 -21.50 13.96
CA THR A 64 -4.27 -20.21 14.49
C THR A 64 -5.06 -19.39 13.46
N ILE A 65 -4.91 -19.67 12.16
CA ILE A 65 -5.72 -19.03 11.11
C ILE A 65 -7.21 -19.28 11.36
N VAL A 66 -7.57 -20.52 11.64
CA VAL A 66 -8.97 -20.92 11.87
C VAL A 66 -9.49 -20.33 13.17
N ASP A 67 -8.68 -20.36 14.23
CA ASP A 67 -9.04 -19.79 15.53
C ASP A 67 -9.26 -18.27 15.45
N VAL A 68 -8.35 -17.55 14.79
CA VAL A 68 -8.47 -16.11 14.55
C VAL A 68 -9.70 -15.80 13.70
N GLU A 69 -9.95 -16.56 12.64
CA GLU A 69 -11.11 -16.37 11.77
C GLU A 69 -12.44 -16.61 12.52
N ASN A 70 -12.53 -17.65 13.33
CA ASN A 70 -13.72 -17.97 14.15
C ASN A 70 -14.00 -16.90 15.21
N ASN A 71 -12.98 -16.19 15.68
CA ASN A 71 -13.10 -15.13 16.70
C ASN A 71 -13.07 -13.71 16.09
N ARG A 72 -13.52 -13.56 14.83
CA ARG A 72 -13.45 -12.30 14.07
C ARG A 72 -13.90 -11.06 14.86
N GLN A 73 -15.08 -11.08 15.46
CA GLN A 73 -15.64 -9.91 16.16
C GLN A 73 -14.71 -9.41 17.26
N ARG A 74 -14.24 -10.32 18.12
CA ARG A 74 -13.27 -10.03 19.18
C ARG A 74 -11.98 -9.43 18.61
N HIS A 75 -11.46 -9.96 17.51
CA HIS A 75 -10.20 -9.47 16.95
C HIS A 75 -10.34 -8.13 16.23
N VAL A 76 -11.48 -7.87 15.59
CA VAL A 76 -11.79 -6.54 15.04
C VAL A 76 -11.91 -5.51 16.16
N GLU A 77 -12.59 -5.85 17.26
CA GLU A 77 -12.66 -5.00 18.46
C GLU A 77 -11.26 -4.70 19.01
N ARG A 78 -10.38 -5.70 19.12
CA ARG A 78 -8.97 -5.50 19.52
C ARG A 78 -8.24 -4.51 18.61
N ILE A 79 -8.40 -4.63 17.29
CA ILE A 79 -7.78 -3.71 16.33
C ILE A 79 -8.36 -2.31 16.46
N TYR A 80 -9.68 -2.19 16.58
CA TYR A 80 -10.36 -0.90 16.77
C TYR A 80 -9.85 -0.20 18.04
N ASN A 81 -9.86 -0.88 19.18
CA ASN A 81 -9.38 -0.36 20.46
C ASN A 81 -7.90 0.03 20.40
N ALA A 82 -7.08 -0.76 19.70
CA ALA A 82 -5.68 -0.44 19.46
C ALA A 82 -5.48 0.84 18.65
N MET A 83 -6.35 1.11 17.66
CA MET A 83 -6.30 2.34 16.88
C MET A 83 -6.71 3.55 17.72
N THR A 84 -7.80 3.44 18.47
CA THR A 84 -8.44 4.55 19.20
C THR A 84 -7.83 4.85 20.56
N SER A 85 -7.16 3.89 21.22
CA SER A 85 -6.51 4.12 22.52
C SER A 85 -5.26 4.97 22.39
N GLY A 86 -5.18 6.08 23.12
CA GLY A 86 -4.00 6.93 23.19
C GLY A 86 -3.02 6.58 24.31
N GLU A 87 -3.34 5.62 25.18
CA GLU A 87 -2.62 5.39 26.45
C GLU A 87 -1.15 5.00 26.26
N SER A 88 -0.87 4.20 25.24
CA SER A 88 0.47 3.69 24.95
C SER A 88 1.14 4.38 23.76
N ALA A 89 0.56 5.46 23.24
CA ALA A 89 1.07 6.15 22.05
C ALA A 89 2.47 6.74 22.28
N LYS A 90 3.39 6.48 21.35
CA LYS A 90 4.81 6.90 21.41
C LYS A 90 5.14 8.01 20.42
N ASP A 91 4.20 8.43 19.58
CA ASP A 91 4.39 9.54 18.65
C ASP A 91 4.72 10.85 19.39
N ASN A 92 5.43 11.75 18.71
CA ASN A 92 5.76 13.05 19.28
C ASN A 92 4.47 13.85 19.56
N ARG A 93 4.34 14.48 20.74
CA ARG A 93 3.12 15.22 21.16
C ARG A 93 2.58 16.22 20.13
N GLY A 94 3.47 16.88 19.37
CA GLY A 94 3.08 17.86 18.35
C GLY A 94 2.71 17.25 16.99
N SER A 95 2.84 15.94 16.81
CA SER A 95 2.60 15.26 15.54
C SER A 95 1.12 15.30 15.16
N ILE A 96 0.85 15.29 13.84
CA ILE A 96 -0.52 15.24 13.32
C ILE A 96 -1.24 13.97 13.82
N ALA A 97 -0.54 12.84 13.88
CA ALA A 97 -1.10 11.59 14.38
C ALA A 97 -1.55 11.70 15.84
N THR A 98 -0.71 12.25 16.74
CA THR A 98 -1.12 12.46 18.14
C THR A 98 -2.32 13.39 18.25
N LYS A 99 -2.34 14.47 17.47
CA LYS A 99 -3.48 15.39 17.45
C LYS A 99 -4.78 14.68 17.05
N ARG A 100 -4.74 13.83 16.02
CA ARG A 100 -5.93 13.19 15.44
C ARG A 100 -6.44 11.94 16.17
N TRP A 101 -5.56 11.23 16.88
CA TRP A 101 -5.90 9.94 17.51
C TRP A 101 -5.87 9.97 19.03
N VAL A 102 -5.13 10.90 19.65
CA VAL A 102 -4.95 10.93 21.10
C VAL A 102 -5.64 12.15 21.72
N LEU A 103 -5.47 13.32 21.09
CA LEU A 103 -6.02 14.58 21.61
C LEU A 103 -7.43 14.87 21.10
N ASP A 104 -7.79 14.29 19.96
CA ASP A 104 -9.07 14.45 19.30
C ASP A 104 -9.53 13.10 18.75
N ALA A 105 -10.83 12.94 18.54
CA ALA A 105 -11.43 11.81 17.83
C ALA A 105 -11.72 12.25 16.39
N HIS A 106 -10.64 12.52 15.63
CA HIS A 106 -10.75 13.17 14.32
C HIS A 106 -11.56 12.37 13.29
N TYR A 107 -11.52 11.04 13.40
CA TYR A 107 -12.21 10.13 12.49
C TYR A 107 -13.51 9.60 13.11
N PRO A 108 -14.61 9.52 12.33
CA PRO A 108 -15.85 8.88 12.80
C PRO A 108 -15.62 7.44 13.26
N PRO A 109 -16.20 7.01 14.40
CA PRO A 109 -16.00 5.67 14.96
C PRO A 109 -16.35 4.53 14.00
N ASP A 110 -17.46 4.64 13.27
CA ASP A 110 -17.93 3.66 12.28
C ASP A 110 -16.93 3.47 11.14
N LEU A 111 -16.31 4.57 10.70
CA LEU A 111 -15.25 4.53 9.69
C LEU A 111 -14.00 3.82 10.25
N VAL A 112 -13.59 4.11 11.48
CA VAL A 112 -12.44 3.43 12.12
C VAL A 112 -12.71 1.92 12.25
N GLU A 113 -13.92 1.53 12.63
CA GLU A 113 -14.34 0.12 12.69
C GLU A 113 -14.27 -0.56 11.31
N ALA A 114 -14.74 0.12 10.25
CA ALA A 114 -14.63 -0.40 8.88
C ALA A 114 -13.17 -0.63 8.46
N TYR A 115 -12.24 0.25 8.86
CA TYR A 115 -10.81 0.06 8.62
C TYR A 115 -10.21 -1.05 9.50
N ALA A 116 -10.68 -1.24 10.74
CA ALA A 116 -10.29 -2.37 11.58
C ALA A 116 -10.66 -3.71 10.93
N HIS A 117 -11.87 -3.82 10.36
CA HIS A 117 -12.25 -4.94 9.52
C HIS A 117 -11.31 -5.11 8.32
N LYS A 118 -10.91 -4.01 7.68
CA LYS A 118 -10.02 -4.09 6.51
C LYS A 118 -8.63 -4.62 6.86
N VAL A 119 -8.08 -4.20 7.99
CA VAL A 119 -6.81 -4.70 8.53
C VAL A 119 -6.93 -6.20 8.82
N PHE A 120 -8.00 -6.62 9.51
CA PHE A 120 -8.25 -8.02 9.84
C PHE A 120 -8.37 -8.92 8.59
N GLU A 121 -9.13 -8.48 7.57
CA GLU A 121 -9.22 -9.20 6.30
C GLU A 121 -7.87 -9.32 5.59
N CYS A 122 -7.08 -8.24 5.65
CA CYS A 122 -5.75 -8.24 5.05
C CYS A 122 -4.83 -9.25 5.77
N LEU A 123 -4.95 -9.39 7.09
CA LEU A 123 -4.21 -10.37 7.89
C LEU A 123 -4.53 -11.79 7.43
N LEU A 124 -5.81 -12.15 7.43
CA LEU A 124 -6.22 -13.50 7.01
C LEU A 124 -5.82 -13.78 5.56
N GLN A 125 -5.97 -12.80 4.67
CA GLN A 125 -5.58 -12.95 3.28
C GLN A 125 -4.07 -13.24 3.16
N GLN A 126 -3.22 -12.49 3.87
CA GLN A 126 -1.77 -12.68 3.78
C GLN A 126 -1.30 -13.97 4.47
N ALA A 127 -1.92 -14.34 5.59
CA ALA A 127 -1.64 -15.61 6.25
C ALA A 127 -1.96 -16.80 5.33
N LYS A 128 -3.04 -16.72 4.54
CA LYS A 128 -3.47 -17.79 3.62
C LYS A 128 -2.75 -17.78 2.27
N GLU A 129 -2.47 -16.60 1.71
CA GLU A 129 -2.07 -16.44 0.30
C GLU A 129 -0.69 -15.82 0.08
N GLY A 130 -0.10 -15.23 1.12
CA GLY A 130 1.18 -14.53 1.06
C GLY A 130 1.03 -13.04 0.75
N PHE A 131 2.17 -12.34 0.70
CA PHE A 131 2.19 -10.92 0.38
C PHE A 131 1.80 -10.66 -1.08
N ARG A 132 1.13 -9.51 -1.30
CA ARG A 132 0.90 -8.97 -2.65
C ARG A 132 1.25 -7.48 -2.69
N GLY A 133 2.10 -7.13 -3.63
CA GLY A 133 2.64 -5.79 -3.82
C GLY A 133 4.00 -5.87 -4.49
N TRP A 134 4.50 -4.71 -4.93
CA TRP A 134 5.84 -4.63 -5.50
C TRP A 134 6.90 -5.08 -4.49
N VAL A 135 7.95 -5.76 -4.98
CA VAL A 135 9.01 -6.36 -4.15
C VAL A 135 9.65 -5.36 -3.18
N HIS A 136 9.87 -4.10 -3.59
CA HIS A 136 10.44 -3.06 -2.71
C HIS A 136 9.52 -2.64 -1.55
N ASN A 137 8.26 -3.07 -1.54
CA ASN A 137 7.30 -2.84 -0.47
C ASN A 137 7.12 -4.07 0.42
N ASP A 138 7.76 -5.20 0.10
CA ASP A 138 7.80 -6.39 0.95
C ASP A 138 8.90 -6.23 1.99
N TYR A 139 8.54 -5.73 3.17
CA TYR A 139 9.52 -5.47 4.23
C TYR A 139 10.07 -6.74 4.85
N VAL A 140 9.38 -7.88 4.65
CA VAL A 140 9.86 -9.17 5.12
C VAL A 140 10.97 -9.72 4.25
N ALA A 141 10.94 -9.40 2.96
CA ALA A 141 11.98 -9.82 2.03
C ALA A 141 13.24 -8.93 2.05
N ASP A 142 13.23 -7.76 2.69
CA ASP A 142 14.38 -6.83 2.65
C ASP A 142 15.46 -7.23 3.66
N GLU A 143 16.35 -8.16 3.26
CA GLU A 143 17.48 -8.66 4.07
C GLU A 143 18.43 -7.55 4.55
N ARG A 144 18.45 -6.39 3.88
CA ARG A 144 19.23 -5.22 4.29
C ARG A 144 18.71 -4.57 5.58
N LYS A 145 17.58 -5.04 6.10
CA LYS A 145 16.89 -4.49 7.27
C LYS A 145 17.08 -5.33 8.55
N GLY A 146 17.85 -6.42 8.49
CA GLY A 146 18.15 -7.31 9.62
C GLY A 146 17.31 -8.60 9.61
N GLU A 147 17.48 -9.42 10.65
CA GLU A 147 16.61 -10.59 10.87
C GLU A 147 15.17 -10.13 11.06
N ASP A 148 14.30 -10.47 10.12
CA ASP A 148 12.90 -10.08 10.22
C ASP A 148 12.15 -11.04 11.14
N ILE A 149 12.01 -10.56 12.36
CA ILE A 149 11.13 -11.02 13.44
C ILE A 149 9.68 -11.32 13.04
N ASP A 150 9.17 -10.84 11.90
CA ASP A 150 7.83 -11.13 11.40
C ASP A 150 7.76 -12.34 10.44
N LYS A 151 8.90 -12.97 10.09
CA LYS A 151 8.93 -14.18 9.21
C LYS A 151 8.32 -15.40 9.87
N ASP A 152 8.68 -15.64 11.13
CA ASP A 152 8.48 -16.92 11.81
C ASP A 152 7.27 -16.92 12.75
N VAL A 153 6.39 -15.91 12.63
CA VAL A 153 5.16 -15.81 13.41
C VAL A 153 3.97 -16.41 12.66
N ASP A 154 3.16 -17.15 13.40
CA ASP A 154 1.85 -17.63 12.94
C ASP A 154 0.83 -16.47 12.83
N CYS A 155 -0.39 -16.78 12.38
CA CYS A 155 -1.44 -15.78 12.19
C CYS A 155 -1.81 -15.04 13.48
N ALA A 156 -1.89 -15.74 14.62
CA ALA A 156 -2.19 -15.14 15.91
C ALA A 156 -1.06 -14.21 16.39
N GLY A 157 0.19 -14.65 16.32
CA GLY A 157 1.34 -13.83 16.70
C GLY A 157 1.47 -12.59 15.82
N ARG A 158 1.18 -12.71 14.53
CA ARG A 158 1.12 -11.56 13.61
C ARG A 158 0.00 -10.59 13.98
N LEU A 159 -1.17 -11.08 14.39
CA LEU A 159 -2.25 -10.24 14.89
C LEU A 159 -1.83 -9.47 16.15
N ASP A 160 -1.15 -10.13 17.08
CA ASP A 160 -0.66 -9.49 18.30
C ASP A 160 0.36 -8.39 17.99
N ASN A 161 1.25 -8.63 17.03
CA ASN A 161 2.19 -7.61 16.54
C ASN A 161 1.46 -6.42 15.89
N ILE A 162 0.39 -6.67 15.12
CA ILE A 162 -0.44 -5.61 14.51
C ILE A 162 -1.09 -4.74 15.59
N VAL A 163 -1.72 -5.37 16.58
CA VAL A 163 -2.39 -4.68 17.70
C VAL A 163 -1.37 -3.80 18.45
N GLN A 164 -0.24 -4.38 18.83
CA GLN A 164 0.81 -3.67 19.55
C GLN A 164 1.39 -2.49 18.74
N ALA A 165 1.53 -2.64 17.42
CA ALA A 165 2.03 -1.57 16.56
C ALA A 165 1.04 -0.40 16.45
N LEU A 166 -0.27 -0.69 16.34
CA LEU A 166 -1.33 0.33 16.28
C LEU A 166 -1.50 1.08 17.61
N GLU A 167 -1.33 0.40 18.74
CA GLU A 167 -1.32 1.01 20.08
C GLU A 167 -0.18 2.02 20.24
N HIS A 168 1.03 1.63 19.80
CA HIS A 168 2.24 2.41 20.02
C HIS A 168 2.49 3.52 19.00
N GLU A 169 2.18 3.33 17.72
CA GLU A 169 2.57 4.27 16.65
C GLU A 169 1.33 4.71 15.85
N LYS A 170 0.71 5.81 16.24
CA LYS A 170 -0.48 6.41 15.61
C LYS A 170 -0.21 6.93 14.21
N THR A 171 1.05 7.19 13.86
CA THR A 171 1.43 7.38 12.45
C THR A 171 1.17 6.17 11.56
N ILE A 172 1.03 4.95 12.12
CA ILE A 172 0.53 3.77 11.39
C ILE A 172 -0.99 3.84 11.23
N CYS A 173 -1.72 4.32 12.24
CA CYS A 173 -3.17 4.51 12.14
C CYS A 173 -3.51 5.49 11.00
N GLU A 174 -2.76 6.59 10.85
CA GLU A 174 -2.86 7.49 9.70
C GLU A 174 -2.63 6.76 8.36
N ASP A 175 -1.57 5.95 8.26
CA ASP A 175 -1.28 5.17 7.05
C ASP A 175 -2.42 4.19 6.71
N VAL A 176 -3.01 3.56 7.74
CA VAL A 176 -4.17 2.64 7.60
C VAL A 176 -5.35 3.39 6.99
N MET A 177 -5.69 4.56 7.50
CA MET A 177 -6.82 5.36 6.97
C MET A 177 -6.57 5.83 5.54
N ASN A 178 -5.31 6.13 5.18
CA ASN A 178 -4.98 6.75 3.90
C ASN A 178 -4.79 5.78 2.74
N SER A 179 -4.35 4.54 2.98
CA SER A 179 -3.94 3.66 1.87
C SER A 179 -4.08 2.17 2.14
N ALA A 180 -4.89 1.52 1.30
CA ALA A 180 -4.95 0.06 1.25
C ALA A 180 -3.60 -0.59 0.91
N CYS A 181 -2.69 0.13 0.24
CA CYS A 181 -1.33 -0.37 0.00
C CYS A 181 -0.52 -0.40 1.29
N GLN A 182 -0.61 0.66 2.09
CA GLN A 182 0.08 0.73 3.37
C GLN A 182 -0.47 -0.30 4.36
N ILE A 183 -1.80 -0.56 4.37
CA ILE A 183 -2.38 -1.67 5.14
C ILE A 183 -1.69 -2.99 4.79
N ARG A 184 -1.52 -3.30 3.49
CA ARG A 184 -0.86 -4.54 3.06
C ARG A 184 0.60 -4.61 3.52
N MET A 185 1.34 -3.51 3.39
CA MET A 185 2.74 -3.46 3.82
C MET A 185 2.87 -3.63 5.33
N PHE A 186 2.01 -2.96 6.08
CA PHE A 186 1.99 -3.00 7.54
C PHE A 186 1.63 -4.39 8.05
N VAL A 187 0.52 -4.98 7.60
CA VAL A 187 0.07 -6.30 8.03
C VAL A 187 1.08 -7.41 7.68
N ASN A 188 1.85 -7.21 6.60
CA ASN A 188 2.87 -8.17 6.18
C ASN A 188 4.10 -8.17 7.09
N ALA A 189 4.43 -7.03 7.70
CA ALA A 189 5.62 -6.88 8.52
C ALA A 189 5.37 -5.86 9.65
N PRO A 190 4.45 -6.14 10.59
CA PRO A 190 3.98 -5.13 11.56
C PRO A 190 5.12 -4.57 12.42
N ARG A 191 6.05 -5.42 12.88
CA ARG A 191 7.19 -4.99 13.70
C ARG A 191 8.22 -4.24 12.86
N ALA A 192 8.55 -4.72 11.65
CA ALA A 192 9.46 -4.00 10.75
C ALA A 192 8.90 -2.62 10.36
N TYR A 193 7.60 -2.54 10.10
CA TYR A 193 6.90 -1.30 9.77
C TYR A 193 6.91 -0.32 10.94
N ALA A 194 6.64 -0.79 12.16
CA ALA A 194 6.71 0.01 13.39
C ALA A 194 8.14 0.49 13.68
N ASN A 195 9.15 -0.37 13.53
CA ASN A 195 10.56 0.00 13.68
C ASN A 195 10.96 1.14 12.74
N ARG A 196 10.47 1.12 11.50
CA ARG A 196 10.70 2.22 10.54
C ARG A 196 10.04 3.53 11.00
N LYS A 197 8.82 3.48 11.54
CA LYS A 197 8.15 4.66 12.10
C LYS A 197 8.91 5.22 13.30
N HIS A 198 9.38 4.34 14.18
CA HIS A 198 10.25 4.71 15.29
C HIS A 198 11.54 5.41 14.81
N GLN A 199 12.26 4.83 13.84
CA GLN A 199 13.47 5.43 13.28
C GLN A 199 13.20 6.81 12.66
N ASN A 200 12.10 6.95 11.90
CA ASN A 200 11.71 8.24 11.33
C ASN A 200 11.41 9.28 12.42
N ARG A 201 10.72 8.87 13.49
CA ARG A 201 10.44 9.73 14.64
C ARG A 201 11.72 10.21 15.32
N VAL A 202 12.64 9.28 15.62
CA VAL A 202 13.96 9.62 16.21
C VAL A 202 14.76 10.54 15.29
N GLY A 203 14.76 10.29 13.99
CA GLY A 203 15.44 11.12 12.99
C GLY A 203 14.87 12.54 12.93
N ASN A 204 13.54 12.68 12.92
CA ASN A 204 12.86 13.98 12.89
C ASN A 204 13.10 14.78 14.18
N SER A 205 13.13 14.12 15.34
CA SER A 205 13.43 14.77 16.61
C SER A 205 14.86 15.33 16.70
N LYS A 206 15.81 14.80 15.90
CA LYS A 206 17.19 15.32 15.80
C LYS A 206 17.34 16.51 14.85
N ARG A 207 16.50 16.59 13.80
CA ARG A 207 16.56 17.67 12.79
C ARG A 207 15.85 18.95 13.22
N GLY A 208 14.92 18.87 14.16
CA GLY A 208 14.19 20.01 14.70
C GLY A 208 14.85 20.70 15.90
N ARG A 209 16.14 20.42 16.16
CA ARG A 209 16.96 21.12 17.16
C ARG A 209 18.01 21.96 16.45
#